data_AF-A0A1F8U6A5-F1
#
_entry.id   AF-A0A1F8U6A5-F1
#
_cell.length_a   1.000
_cell.length_b   1.000
_cell.length_c   1.000
_cell.angle_alpha   90.00
_cell.angle_beta   90.00
_cell.angle_gamma   90.00
#
_symmetry.space_group_name_H-M   'P 1'
#
loop_
_entity.id
_entity.type
_entity.pdbx_description
1 polymer ?
#
loop_
_entity_poly.entity_id
_entity_poly.type
_entity_poly.pdbx_seq_one_letter_code
_entity_poly.pdbx_strand_id
1 'polypeptide(L)' 'MRKLNEIIRELRQDNDLNQKKIAELLNTTQQVYSRYETGENELPIHHLITLAKFYKTSTDFLLGLTNERNPHSND' A
#
# COMPACT_ATOMS: atom_id res chain seq x y z
N MET A 1 -14.85 -4.31 6.56
CA MET A 1 -14.00 -3.22 6.03
C MET A 1 -12.61 -3.79 5.87
N ARG A 2 -12.03 -3.73 4.67
CA ARG A 2 -10.66 -4.26 4.41
C ARG A 2 -9.64 -3.40 5.16
N LYS A 3 -8.62 -4.02 5.73
CA LYS A 3 -7.57 -3.28 6.46
C LYS A 3 -6.44 -2.86 5.53
N LEU A 4 -5.76 -1.77 5.87
CA LEU A 4 -4.62 -1.24 5.11
C LEU A 4 -3.56 -2.32 4.81
N ASN A 5 -3.19 -3.12 5.81
CA ASN A 5 -2.17 -4.16 5.67
C ASN A 5 -2.57 -5.28 4.69
N GLU A 6 -3.86 -5.63 4.64
CA GLU A 6 -4.42 -6.59 3.68
C GLU A 6 -4.40 -6.01 2.26
N ILE A 7 -4.82 -4.75 2.10
CA ILE A 7 -4.90 -4.06 0.81
C ILE A 7 -3.51 -3.91 0.17
N ILE A 8 -2.50 -3.45 0.92
CA ILE A 8 -1.15 -3.29 0.36
C ILE A 8 -0.50 -4.62 -0.01
N ARG A 9 -0.83 -5.70 0.72
CA ARG A 9 -0.37 -7.06 0.42
C ARG A 9 -1.00 -7.59 -0.86
N GLU A 10 -2.31 -7.43 -1.00
CA GLU A 10 -3.05 -7.83 -2.21
C GLU A 10 -2.56 -7.06 -3.43
N LEU A 11 -2.45 -5.73 -3.35
CA LEU A 11 -1.91 -4.91 -4.45
C LEU A 11 -0.50 -5.34 -4.86
N ARG A 12 0.36 -5.67 -3.89
CA ARG A 12 1.70 -6.19 -4.19
C ARG A 12 1.63 -7.52 -4.94
N GLN A 13 0.78 -8.44 -4.50
CA GLN A 13 0.61 -9.76 -5.12
C GLN A 13 -0.01 -9.66 -6.53
N ASP A 14 -1.01 -8.81 -6.71
CA ASP A 14 -1.65 -8.52 -8.01
C ASP A 14 -0.67 -7.96 -9.06
N ASN A 15 0.41 -7.33 -8.61
CA ASN A 15 1.45 -6.77 -9.48
C ASN A 15 2.69 -7.70 -9.61
N ASP A 16 2.61 -8.94 -9.11
CA ASP A 16 3.73 -9.91 -9.12
C ASP A 16 5.02 -9.40 -8.45
N LEU A 17 4.89 -8.52 -7.45
CA LEU A 17 6.01 -7.92 -6.74
C LEU A 17 6.37 -8.72 -5.49
N ASN A 18 7.67 -8.87 -5.22
CA ASN A 18 8.13 -9.37 -3.93
C ASN A 18 8.22 -8.23 -2.90
N GLN A 19 8.24 -8.57 -1.61
CA GLN A 19 8.31 -7.59 -0.52
C GLN A 19 9.57 -6.71 -0.57
N LYS A 20 10.69 -7.24 -1.09
CA LYS A 20 11.94 -6.49 -1.25
C LYS A 20 11.77 -5.33 -2.24
N LYS A 21 11.01 -5.51 -3.33
CA LYS A 21 10.75 -4.44 -4.30
C LYS A 21 9.94 -3.28 -3.74
N ILE A 22 8.94 -3.56 -2.90
CA ILE A 22 8.22 -2.48 -2.24
C ILE A 22 9.07 -1.83 -1.15
N ALA A 23 9.88 -2.60 -0.42
CA ALA A 23 10.80 -2.03 0.55
C ALA A 23 11.82 -1.07 -0.11
N GLU A 24 12.37 -1.44 -1.28
CA GLU A 24 13.24 -0.57 -2.09
C GLU A 24 12.51 0.72 -2.50
N LEU A 25 11.27 0.63 -3.01
CA LEU A 25 10.43 1.80 -3.34
C LEU A 25 10.20 2.74 -2.15
N LEU A 26 10.00 2.16 -0.97
CA LEU A 26 9.74 2.89 0.26
C LEU A 26 11.03 3.33 0.97
N ASN A 27 12.22 3.01 0.44
CA ASN A 27 13.50 3.26 1.11
C ASN A 27 13.54 2.70 2.54
N THR A 28 13.09 1.46 2.72
CA THR A 28 13.07 0.73 3.99
C THR A 28 13.58 -0.70 3.81
N THR A 29 13.59 -1.51 4.87
CA THR A 29 14.01 -2.92 4.79
C THR A 29 12.84 -3.84 4.46
N GLN A 30 13.12 -4.99 3.83
CA GLN A 30 12.09 -6.00 3.55
C GLN A 30 11.40 -6.49 4.84
N GLN A 31 12.14 -6.61 5.95
CA GLN A 31 11.58 -6.99 7.25
C GLN A 31 10.58 -5.94 7.75
N VAL A 32 10.92 -4.65 7.67
CA VAL A 32 10.02 -3.57 8.07
C VAL A 32 8.77 -3.55 7.20
N TYR A 33 8.92 -3.71 5.87
CA TYR A 33 7.77 -3.79 4.98
C TYR A 33 6.88 -5.01 5.26
N SER A 34 7.46 -6.17 5.58
CA SER A 34 6.68 -7.34 6.00
C SER A 34 5.84 -7.06 7.25
N ARG A 35 6.36 -6.29 8.22
CA ARG A 35 5.61 -5.89 9.42
C ARG A 35 4.44 -4.97 9.11
N TYR A 36 4.52 -4.19 8.03
CA TYR A 36 3.37 -3.42 7.54
C TYR A 36 2.29 -4.34 6.98
N GLU A 37 2.65 -5.38 6.21
CA GLU A 37 1.68 -6.34 5.65
C GLU A 37 1.04 -7.25 6.71
N THR A 38 1.73 -7.52 7.81
CA THR A 38 1.17 -8.28 8.95
C THR A 38 0.40 -7.42 9.94
N GLY A 39 0.53 -6.08 9.85
CA GLY A 39 -0.09 -5.15 10.80
C GLY A 39 0.64 -5.07 12.15
N GLU A 40 1.84 -5.63 12.26
CA GLU A 40 2.72 -5.49 13.43
C GLU A 40 3.20 -4.06 13.61
N ASN A 41 3.44 -3.36 12.49
CA ASN A 41 3.81 -1.96 12.47
C ASN A 41 2.77 -1.15 11.69
N GLU A 42 2.42 0.04 12.19
CA GLU A 42 1.68 1.01 11.40
C GLU A 42 2.51 1.51 10.21
N LEU A 43 1.84 1.73 9.07
CA LEU A 43 2.46 2.30 7.87
C LEU A 43 2.56 3.83 8.03
N PRO A 44 3.77 4.42 8.00
CA PRO A 44 3.94 5.87 7.99
C PRO A 44 3.17 6.55 6.84
N ILE A 45 2.61 7.73 7.11
CA ILE A 45 1.80 8.51 6.14
C ILE A 45 2.56 8.74 4.82
N HIS A 46 3.87 9.03 4.87
CA HIS A 46 4.65 9.26 3.66
C HIS A 46 4.78 7.98 2.80
N HIS A 47 4.84 6.79 3.41
CA HIS A 47 4.80 5.53 2.65
C HIS A 47 3.42 5.27 2.06
N LEU A 48 2.34 5.59 2.79
CA LEU A 48 0.97 5.50 2.27
C LEU A 48 0.81 6.32 0.98
N ILE A 49 1.30 7.57 0.98
CA ILE A 49 1.27 8.44 -0.20
C ILE A 49 2.10 7.85 -1.36
N THR A 50 3.28 7.32 -1.08
CA THR A 50 4.12 6.67 -2.10
C THR A 50 3.43 5.46 -2.73
N LEU A 51 2.81 4.59 -1.92
CA LEU A 51 2.07 3.42 -2.41
C LEU A 51 0.84 3.84 -3.22
N ALA A 52 0.10 4.85 -2.79
CA ALA A 52 -1.05 5.39 -3.52
C ALA A 52 -0.64 5.83 -4.94
N LYS A 53 0.45 6.60 -5.06
CA LYS A 53 1.00 7.03 -6.35
C LYS A 53 1.50 5.86 -7.20
N PHE A 54 2.25 4.94 -6.59
CA PHE A 54 2.84 3.79 -7.29
C PHE A 54 1.77 2.87 -7.89
N TYR A 55 0.73 2.54 -7.11
CA TYR A 55 -0.37 1.68 -7.56
C TYR A 55 -1.48 2.45 -8.31
N LYS A 56 -1.30 3.75 -8.56
CA LYS A 56 -2.27 4.62 -9.23
C LYS A 56 -3.67 4.54 -8.60
N THR A 57 -3.72 4.67 -7.28
CA THR A 57 -4.92 4.56 -6.46
C THR A 57 -4.99 5.71 -5.45
N SER A 58 -6.13 5.94 -4.80
CA SER A 58 -6.25 6.89 -3.69
C SER A 58 -5.83 6.31 -2.34
N THR A 59 -5.55 7.20 -1.38
CA THR A 59 -5.38 6.80 0.03
C THR A 59 -6.67 6.26 0.62
N ASP A 60 -7.83 6.74 0.19
CA ASP A 60 -9.13 6.24 0.67
C ASP A 60 -9.33 4.77 0.31
N PHE A 61 -8.91 4.36 -0.89
CA PHE A 61 -8.89 2.96 -1.27
C PHE A 61 -7.93 2.16 -0.38
N LEU A 62 -6.69 2.64 -0.18
CA LEU A 62 -5.70 1.96 0.65
C LEU A 62 -6.11 1.84 2.12
N LEU A 63 -6.82 2.84 2.65
CA LEU A 63 -7.35 2.85 4.02
C LEU A 63 -8.65 2.06 4.16
N GLY A 64 -9.18 1.50 3.07
CA GLY A 64 -10.42 0.71 3.07
C GLY A 64 -11.69 1.54 3.25
N LEU A 65 -11.63 2.86 3.01
CA LEU A 65 -12.76 3.80 3.08
C LEU A 65 -13.64 3.76 1.83
N THR A 66 -13.11 3.28 0.70
CA THR A 66 -13.84 3.07 -0.55
C THR A 66 -13.33 1.81 -1.28
N ASN A 67 -14.17 1.25 -2.15
CA ASN A 67 -13.77 0.19 -3.08
C ASN A 67 -13.32 0.74 -4.44
N GLU A 68 -13.48 2.05 -4.69
CA GLU A 68 -13.06 2.70 -5.93
C GLU A 68 -11.56 3.00 -5.88
N ARG A 69 -10.77 2.43 -6.81
CA ARG A 69 -9.31 2.63 -6.84
C ARG A 69 -8.93 4.08 -7.09
N ASN A 70 -9.57 4.75 -8.03
CA ASN A 70 -9.24 6.14 -8.36
C ASN A 70 -10.50 7.04 -8.36
N PRO A 71 -10.94 7.52 -7.18
CA PRO A 71 -12.06 8.44 -7.07
C PRO A 71 -11.77 9.82 -7.69
N HIS A 72 -10.50 10.17 -7.98
CA HIS A 72 -10.09 11.46 -8.54
C HIS A 72 -9.73 11.41 -10.03
N SER A 73 -10.23 10.41 -10.78
CA SER A 73 -9.95 10.23 -12.21
C SER A 73 -10.48 11.37 -13.12
N ASN A 74 -11.16 12.36 -12.55
CA ASN A 74 -11.88 13.42 -13.28
C ASN A 74 -11.34 14.84 -13.03
N ASP A 75 -10.16 15.00 -12.42
CA ASP A 75 -9.47 16.30 -12.29
C ASP A 75 -8.34 16.47 -13.32
#